data_AF-A0A356SZC7-F1
#
_entry.id   AF-A0A356SZC7-F1
#
_cell.length_a   1.000
_cell.length_b   1.000
_cell.length_c   1.000
_cell.angle_alpha   90.00
_cell.angle_beta   90.00
_cell.angle_gamma   90.00
#
_symmetry.space_group_name_H-M   'P 1'
#
loop_
_entity.id
_entity.type
_entity.pdbx_description
1 polymer ?
#
loop_
_entity_poly.entity_id
_entity_poly.type
_entity_poly.pdbx_seq_one_letter_code
_entity_poly.pdbx_strand_id
1 'polypeptide(L)'
;AALSILQPIPQLARPVHALSEMDGAGDALVEFPRRQVHPDRVRRVLAGAGWEAGEPDERLRVAYFFKRFARADLVAVIRIEPGLSPSGAAPQTPVEAFFMARAPGGLTVVQAPRLPLREVPAAVVSEVLFELGGLEARDTQP
;
A
#
# COMPACT_ATOMS: atom_id res chain seq x y z
N ALA A 1 -0.26 -24.39 45.37
CA ALA A 1 -0.20 -24.44 43.90
C ALA A 1 -0.52 -23.06 43.37
N ALA A 2 0.49 -22.31 42.91
CA ALA A 2 0.30 -20.97 42.36
C ALA A 2 0.23 -21.09 40.82
N LEU A 3 -0.90 -20.69 40.24
CA LEU A 3 -1.07 -20.53 38.80
C LEU A 3 -0.12 -19.42 38.33
N SER A 4 0.90 -19.79 37.55
CA SER A 4 1.72 -18.84 36.81
C SER A 4 0.86 -18.14 35.77
N ILE A 5 0.51 -16.88 36.03
CA ILE A 5 -0.13 -15.99 35.07
C ILE A 5 0.87 -15.76 33.95
N LEU A 6 0.66 -16.42 32.81
CA LEU A 6 1.29 -16.09 31.54
C LEU A 6 1.01 -14.60 31.29
N GLN A 7 2.07 -13.79 31.32
CA GLN A 7 1.94 -12.36 31.07
C GLN A 7 1.29 -12.15 29.70
N PRO A 8 0.34 -11.22 29.56
CA PRO A 8 -0.25 -10.92 28.27
C PRO A 8 0.88 -10.46 27.34
N ILE A 9 0.96 -11.12 26.18
CA ILE A 9 1.85 -10.72 25.08
C ILE A 9 1.66 -9.23 24.87
N PRO A 10 2.72 -8.40 24.84
CA PRO A 10 2.59 -6.99 24.54
C PRO A 10 1.99 -6.87 23.14
N GLN A 11 0.68 -6.62 23.09
CA GLN A 11 0.00 -6.22 21.87
C GLN A 11 0.70 -4.93 21.47
N LEU A 12 1.51 -4.99 20.40
CA LEU A 12 2.14 -3.82 19.82
C LEU A 12 1.06 -2.75 19.70
N ALA A 13 1.15 -1.70 20.53
CA ALA A 13 0.30 -0.52 20.49
C ALA A 13 0.62 0.26 19.21
N ARG A 14 0.34 -0.35 18.05
CA ARG A 14 0.28 0.35 16.78
C ARG A 14 -1.01 1.15 16.82
N PRO A 15 -0.98 2.45 16.52
CA PRO A 15 -2.21 3.18 16.25
C PRO A 15 -2.93 2.45 15.12
N VAL A 16 -4.02 1.76 15.44
CA VAL A 16 -4.98 1.37 14.42
C VAL A 16 -5.56 2.70 13.97
N HIS A 17 -5.27 3.10 12.74
CA HIS A 17 -5.97 4.24 12.16
C HIS A 17 -7.44 3.83 12.11
N ALA A 18 -8.22 4.36 13.06
CA ALA A 18 -9.66 4.38 12.90
C ALA A 18 -9.88 5.19 11.64
N LEU A 19 -10.22 4.51 10.53
CA LEU A 19 -10.70 5.11 9.31
C LEU A 19 -11.68 6.21 9.74
N SER A 20 -11.29 7.47 9.56
CA SER A 20 -12.19 8.57 9.89
C SER A 20 -13.47 8.34 9.09
N GLU A 21 -14.62 8.77 9.60
CA GLU A 21 -15.95 8.52 9.04
C GLU A 21 -16.14 9.02 7.57
N MET A 22 -15.08 9.53 6.93
CA MET A 22 -15.09 10.20 5.64
C MET A 22 -15.08 9.28 4.40
N ASP A 23 -14.85 7.98 4.51
CA ASP A 23 -14.64 7.12 3.32
C ASP A 23 -15.53 5.85 3.25
N GLY A 24 -16.71 5.85 3.89
CA GLY A 24 -17.61 4.68 3.89
C GLY A 24 -18.17 4.26 2.52
N ALA A 25 -18.04 5.10 1.49
CA ALA A 25 -18.52 4.85 0.13
C ALA A 25 -17.44 5.00 -0.97
N GLY A 26 -16.22 5.44 -0.62
CA GLY A 26 -15.12 5.59 -1.56
C GLY A 26 -14.42 4.27 -1.87
N ASP A 27 -13.78 4.19 -3.03
CA ASP A 27 -13.00 3.04 -3.51
C ASP A 27 -11.48 3.28 -3.48
N ALA A 28 -11.05 4.50 -3.12
CA ALA A 28 -9.65 4.91 -3.02
C ALA A 28 -9.36 5.50 -1.64
N LEU A 29 -8.18 5.20 -1.10
CA LEU A 29 -7.69 5.80 0.14
C LEU A 29 -7.55 7.31 -0.06
N VAL A 30 -8.17 8.11 0.80
CA VAL A 30 -8.02 9.59 0.72
C VAL A 30 -6.82 10.07 1.53
N GLU A 31 -6.53 9.40 2.64
CA GLU A 31 -5.46 9.76 3.58
C GLU A 31 -4.12 9.10 3.20
N PHE A 32 -3.49 9.51 2.08
CA PHE A 32 -2.12 9.08 1.79
C PHE A 32 -1.26 10.19 1.16
N PRO A 33 0.08 10.11 1.33
CA PRO A 33 1.03 11.07 0.79
C PRO A 33 0.94 11.28 -0.72
N ARG A 34 0.58 12.49 -1.16
CA ARG A 34 0.61 12.90 -2.58
C ARG A 34 1.79 13.82 -2.91
N ARG A 35 2.89 13.70 -2.15
CA ARG A 35 4.10 14.49 -2.36
C ARG A 35 5.03 13.81 -3.37
N GLN A 36 5.93 14.61 -3.95
CA GLN A 36 6.99 14.10 -4.79
C GLN A 36 8.00 13.30 -3.97
N VAL A 37 8.32 12.10 -4.43
CA VAL A 37 9.21 11.12 -3.81
C VAL A 37 10.32 10.78 -4.80
N HIS A 38 11.55 10.66 -4.31
CA HIS A 38 12.66 10.22 -5.16
C HIS A 38 12.41 8.79 -5.69
N PRO A 39 12.69 8.48 -6.97
CA PRO A 39 12.40 7.17 -7.55
C PRO A 39 13.07 6.01 -6.80
N ASP A 40 14.30 6.16 -6.32
CA ASP A 40 14.99 5.11 -5.55
C ASP A 40 14.32 4.81 -4.21
N ARG A 41 13.72 5.83 -3.60
CA ARG A 41 12.96 5.66 -2.36
C ARG A 41 11.68 4.89 -2.61
N VAL A 42 10.96 5.19 -3.69
CA VAL A 42 9.79 4.39 -4.10
C VAL A 42 10.19 2.93 -4.26
N ARG A 43 11.28 2.65 -5.00
CA ARG A 43 11.78 1.28 -5.19
C ARG A 43 12.12 0.60 -3.87
N ARG A 44 12.87 1.27 -2.99
CA ARG A 44 13.33 0.71 -1.71
C ARG A 44 12.20 0.44 -0.73
N VAL A 45 11.33 1.43 -0.52
CA VAL A 45 10.23 1.36 0.46
C VAL A 45 9.22 0.29 0.03
N LEU A 46 8.79 0.33 -1.24
CA LEU A 46 7.78 -0.61 -1.73
C LEU A 46 8.33 -2.03 -1.80
N ALA A 47 9.55 -2.24 -2.29
CA ALA A 47 10.17 -3.57 -2.30
C ALA A 47 10.39 -4.10 -0.87
N GLY A 48 10.84 -3.25 0.07
CA GLY A 48 11.03 -3.61 1.47
C GLY A 48 9.73 -3.99 2.18
N ALA A 49 8.60 -3.41 1.76
CA ALA A 49 7.26 -3.74 2.24
C ALA A 49 6.58 -4.89 1.48
N GLY A 50 7.28 -5.54 0.53
CA GLY A 50 6.77 -6.68 -0.23
C GLY A 50 5.77 -6.32 -1.33
N TRP A 51 5.79 -5.08 -1.81
CA TRP A 51 5.04 -4.68 -3.00
C TRP A 51 5.77 -5.12 -4.27
N GLU A 52 4.98 -5.54 -5.24
CA GLU A 52 5.45 -5.96 -6.56
C GLU A 52 5.20 -4.84 -7.57
N ALA A 53 6.17 -4.65 -8.47
CA ALA A 53 6.02 -3.73 -9.59
C ALA A 53 5.00 -4.27 -10.59
N GLY A 54 4.14 -3.37 -11.09
CA GLY A 54 3.30 -3.65 -12.24
C GLY A 54 4.09 -3.84 -13.52
N GLU A 55 3.40 -4.29 -14.56
CA GLU A 55 3.99 -4.41 -15.88
C GLU A 55 4.36 -3.01 -16.42
N PRO A 56 5.52 -2.85 -17.08
CA PRO A 56 5.89 -1.60 -17.73
C PRO A 56 4.90 -1.19 -18.82
N ASP A 57 4.63 0.12 -18.95
CA ASP A 57 3.90 0.68 -20.08
C ASP A 57 4.70 0.58 -21.39
N GLU A 58 4.10 1.01 -22.51
CA GLU A 58 4.77 1.04 -23.83
C GLU A 58 6.05 1.90 -23.86
N ARG A 59 6.23 2.78 -22.87
CA ARG A 59 7.43 3.62 -22.67
C ARG A 59 8.37 3.03 -21.62
N LEU A 60 8.20 1.76 -21.27
CA LEU A 60 8.96 1.01 -20.27
C LEU A 60 8.86 1.58 -18.85
N ARG A 61 7.78 2.29 -18.52
CA ARG A 61 7.59 2.87 -17.18
C ARG A 61 6.67 2.01 -16.34
N VAL A 62 7.07 1.75 -15.11
CA VAL A 62 6.21 1.12 -14.10
C VAL A 62 5.37 2.21 -13.43
N ALA A 63 4.07 2.25 -13.74
CA ALA A 63 3.14 3.27 -13.23
C ALA A 63 2.32 2.82 -12.02
N TYR A 64 2.42 1.55 -11.63
CA TYR A 64 1.70 1.03 -10.46
C TYR A 64 2.48 -0.08 -9.75
N PHE A 65 2.16 -0.25 -8.48
CA PHE A 65 2.63 -1.32 -7.61
C PHE A 65 1.45 -2.01 -6.96
N PHE A 66 1.60 -3.28 -6.63
CA PHE A 66 0.54 -4.01 -5.97
C PHE A 66 1.07 -4.94 -4.88
N LYS A 67 0.24 -5.22 -3.88
CA LYS A 67 0.54 -6.15 -2.79
C LYS A 67 -0.64 -7.08 -2.56
N ARG A 68 -0.37 -8.38 -2.43
CA ARG A 68 -1.39 -9.41 -2.25
C ARG A 68 -1.57 -9.75 -0.77
N PHE A 69 -2.81 -9.70 -0.31
CA PHE A 69 -3.21 -10.08 1.05
C PHE A 69 -3.95 -11.42 0.99
N ALA A 70 -3.20 -12.52 0.90
CA ALA A 70 -3.76 -13.86 0.67
C ALA A 70 -4.80 -14.28 1.72
N ARG A 71 -4.65 -13.87 2.99
CA ARG A 71 -5.61 -14.19 4.05
C ARG A 71 -6.94 -13.42 3.95
N ALA A 72 -6.92 -12.25 3.31
CA ALA A 72 -8.10 -11.43 3.10
C ALA A 72 -8.70 -11.62 1.70
N ASP A 73 -8.02 -12.35 0.82
CA ASP A 73 -8.33 -12.47 -0.61
C ASP A 73 -8.39 -11.11 -1.35
N LEU A 74 -7.47 -10.21 -0.97
CA LEU A 74 -7.41 -8.84 -1.46
C LEU A 74 -6.09 -8.53 -2.17
N VAL A 75 -6.14 -7.54 -3.05
CA VAL A 75 -4.97 -6.90 -3.64
C VAL A 75 -5.06 -5.41 -3.39
N ALA A 76 -4.01 -4.83 -2.81
CA ALA A 76 -3.84 -3.38 -2.73
C ALA A 76 -3.04 -2.91 -3.94
N VAL A 77 -3.37 -1.73 -4.46
CA VAL A 77 -2.69 -1.11 -5.60
C VAL A 77 -2.36 0.33 -5.27
N ILE A 78 -1.17 0.77 -5.67
CA ILE A 78 -0.74 2.17 -5.62
C ILE A 78 -0.36 2.57 -7.04
N ARG A 79 -0.88 3.70 -7.51
CA ARG A 79 -0.45 4.33 -8.77
C ARG A 79 0.49 5.48 -8.47
N ILE A 80 1.51 5.59 -9.31
CA ILE A 80 2.49 6.66 -9.28
C ILE A 80 2.55 7.36 -10.64
N GLU A 81 2.81 8.66 -10.60
CA GLU A 81 3.05 9.46 -11.79
C GLU A 81 4.40 10.18 -11.69
N PRO A 82 5.15 10.32 -12.80
CA PRO A 82 4.82 9.88 -14.16
C PRO A 82 5.05 8.38 -14.43
N GLY A 83 5.45 7.61 -13.42
CA GLY A 83 5.87 6.22 -13.54
C GLY A 83 7.40 6.09 -13.56
N LEU A 84 7.89 5.00 -12.99
CA LEU A 84 9.32 4.73 -12.86
C LEU A 84 9.91 4.25 -14.18
N SER A 85 10.76 5.08 -14.77
CA SER A 85 11.62 4.68 -15.89
C SER A 85 12.84 3.89 -15.39
N PRO A 86 13.40 2.96 -16.18
CA PRO A 86 14.66 2.28 -15.87
C PRO A 86 15.85 3.24 -15.73
N SER A 87 15.84 4.37 -16.45
CA SER A 87 16.94 5.33 -16.51
C SER A 87 16.61 6.71 -15.92
N GLY A 88 15.37 6.91 -15.47
CA GLY A 88 14.87 8.23 -15.07
C GLY A 88 15.03 8.54 -13.59
N ALA A 89 15.53 9.73 -13.27
CA ALA A 89 15.58 10.29 -11.92
C ALA A 89 14.36 11.17 -11.59
N ALA A 90 13.32 11.18 -12.45
CA ALA A 90 12.16 12.03 -12.28
C ALA A 90 11.46 11.72 -10.95
N PRO A 91 11.14 12.75 -10.13
CA PRO A 91 10.35 12.55 -8.92
C PRO A 91 9.02 11.88 -9.24
N GLN A 92 8.58 11.00 -8.35
CA GLN A 92 7.35 10.24 -8.46
C GLN A 92 6.33 10.74 -7.45
N THR A 93 5.09 10.88 -7.85
CA THR A 93 3.98 11.25 -6.97
C THR A 93 3.02 10.07 -6.87
N PRO A 94 2.76 9.52 -5.67
CA PRO A 94 1.64 8.63 -5.47
C PRO A 94 0.34 9.40 -5.72
N VAL A 95 -0.44 8.98 -6.72
CA VAL A 95 -1.67 9.69 -7.13
C VAL A 95 -2.93 8.97 -6.73
N GLU A 96 -2.85 7.66 -6.50
CA GLU A 96 -4.00 6.84 -6.12
C GLU A 96 -3.56 5.61 -5.34
N ALA A 97 -4.33 5.20 -4.34
CA ALA A 97 -4.19 3.91 -3.68
C ALA A 97 -5.58 3.31 -3.44
N PHE A 98 -5.79 2.04 -3.81
CA PHE A 98 -7.09 1.39 -3.78
C PHE A 98 -6.96 -0.13 -3.57
N PHE A 99 -8.10 -0.79 -3.33
CA PHE A 99 -8.16 -2.23 -3.12
C PHE A 99 -9.06 -2.90 -4.16
N MET A 100 -8.79 -4.16 -4.44
CA MET A 100 -9.60 -5.02 -5.31
C MET A 100 -9.68 -6.43 -4.73
N ALA A 101 -10.74 -7.14 -5.11
CA ALA A 101 -10.82 -8.56 -4.87
C ALA A 101 -9.76 -9.28 -5.70
N ARG A 102 -9.20 -10.35 -5.16
CA ARG A 102 -8.32 -11.22 -5.94
C ARG A 102 -9.17 -11.97 -6.98
N ALA A 103 -8.97 -11.65 -8.26
CA ALA A 103 -9.66 -12.38 -9.32
C ALA A 103 -9.04 -13.78 -9.52
N PRO A 104 -9.84 -14.86 -9.52
CA PRO A 104 -9.40 -16.15 -10.01
C PRO A 104 -9.16 -16.06 -11.53
N GLY A 105 -8.06 -16.66 -12.01
CA GLY A 105 -7.80 -16.76 -13.45
C GLY A 105 -6.91 -15.67 -14.06
N GLY A 106 -6.22 -14.84 -13.26
CA GLY A 106 -5.11 -14.03 -13.75
C GLY A 106 -5.50 -12.77 -14.54
N LEU A 107 -6.68 -12.19 -14.29
CA LEU A 107 -6.95 -10.82 -14.71
C LEU A 107 -5.79 -9.91 -14.26
N THR A 108 -5.32 -9.04 -15.15
CA THR A 108 -4.30 -8.06 -14.81
C THR A 108 -4.81 -7.25 -13.63
N VAL A 109 -3.97 -7.08 -12.61
CA VAL A 109 -4.35 -6.48 -11.32
C VAL A 109 -5.19 -5.22 -11.52
N VAL A 110 -4.83 -4.33 -12.45
CA VAL A 110 -5.54 -3.05 -12.69
C VAL A 110 -6.91 -3.14 -13.40
N GLN A 111 -7.36 -4.32 -13.83
CA GLN A 111 -8.65 -4.52 -14.51
C GLN A 111 -9.74 -5.09 -13.61
N ALA A 112 -9.41 -5.52 -12.38
CA ALA A 112 -10.39 -6.02 -11.44
C ALA A 112 -11.26 -4.87 -10.88
N PRO A 113 -12.53 -5.14 -10.52
CA PRO A 113 -13.38 -4.14 -9.89
C PRO A 113 -12.79 -3.72 -8.55
N ARG A 114 -12.80 -2.42 -8.30
CA ARG A 114 -12.38 -1.83 -7.04
C ARG A 114 -13.38 -2.16 -5.94
N LEU A 115 -12.85 -2.38 -4.74
CA LEU A 115 -13.66 -2.62 -3.56
C LEU A 115 -13.87 -1.32 -2.79
N PRO A 116 -15.10 -1.07 -2.31
CA PRO A 116 -15.35 -0.02 -1.34
C PRO A 116 -14.47 -0.23 -0.09
N LEU A 117 -13.92 0.85 0.48
CA LEU A 117 -13.05 0.75 1.66
C LEU A 117 -13.74 0.13 2.88
N ARG A 118 -15.06 0.28 3.01
CA ARG A 118 -15.88 -0.39 4.04
C ARG A 118 -15.86 -1.92 3.97
N GLU A 119 -15.50 -2.50 2.82
CA GLU A 119 -15.39 -3.94 2.61
C GLU A 119 -13.95 -4.45 2.86
N VAL A 120 -13.01 -3.54 3.10
CA VAL A 120 -11.60 -3.86 3.38
C VAL A 120 -11.40 -3.94 4.89
N PRO A 121 -10.78 -5.03 5.42
CA PRO A 121 -10.48 -5.12 6.84
C PRO A 121 -9.61 -3.94 7.32
N ALA A 122 -9.99 -3.29 8.42
CA ALA A 122 -9.29 -2.10 8.92
C ALA A 122 -7.79 -2.32 9.19
N ALA A 123 -7.41 -3.54 9.58
CA ALA A 123 -6.02 -3.94 9.75
C ALA A 123 -5.21 -3.86 8.44
N VAL A 124 -5.81 -4.29 7.31
CA VAL A 124 -5.20 -4.23 5.97
C VAL A 124 -5.05 -2.78 5.53
N VAL A 125 -6.08 -1.96 5.74
CA VAL A 125 -6.01 -0.52 5.43
C VAL A 125 -4.91 0.15 6.24
N SER A 126 -4.85 -0.10 7.55
CA SER A 126 -3.83 0.47 8.44
C SER A 126 -2.41 0.05 8.05
N GLU A 127 -2.22 -1.21 7.63
CA GLU A 127 -0.93 -1.71 7.14
C GLU A 127 -0.49 -0.96 5.88
N VAL A 128 -1.38 -0.83 4.88
CA VAL A 128 -1.08 -0.10 3.64
C VAL A 128 -0.77 1.37 3.91
N LEU A 129 -1.54 2.03 4.77
CA LEU A 129 -1.31 3.42 5.15
C LEU A 129 0.05 3.61 5.84
N PHE A 130 0.41 2.70 6.76
CA PHE A 130 1.71 2.73 7.43
C PHE A 130 2.88 2.58 6.43
N GLU A 131 2.76 1.64 5.50
CA GLU A 131 3.78 1.40 4.46
C GLU A 131 3.93 2.60 3.52
N LEU A 132 2.79 3.17 3.10
CA LEU A 132 2.75 4.38 2.28
C LEU A 132 3.33 5.59 3.00
N GLY A 133 3.14 5.71 4.31
CA GLY A 133 3.80 6.74 5.14
C GLY A 133 5.33 6.66 5.10
N GLY A 134 5.89 5.47 4.87
CA GLY A 134 7.32 5.27 4.65
C GLY A 134 7.89 6.02 3.43
N LEU A 135 7.04 6.39 2.46
CA LEU A 135 7.44 7.20 1.31
C LEU A 135 7.75 8.66 1.71
N GLU A 136 7.22 9.16 2.84
CA GLU A 136 7.45 10.52 3.33
C GLU A 136 8.52 10.63 4.42
N ALA A 137 8.79 9.55 5.16
CA ALA A 137 9.78 9.56 6.23
C ALA A 137 11.12 10.01 5.65
N ARG A 138 11.74 11.10 6.14
CA ARG A 138 13.07 11.52 5.66
C ARG A 138 14.05 10.34 5.72
N ASP A 139 15.04 10.28 4.82
CA ASP A 139 16.15 9.35 5.01
C ASP A 139 16.84 9.82 6.30
N THR A 140 16.47 9.22 7.44
CA THR A 140 17.28 9.33 8.64
C THR A 140 18.50 8.49 8.37
N GLN A 141 19.45 9.11 7.67
CA GLN A 141 20.77 8.55 7.42
C GLN A 141 21.45 8.40 8.79
N PRO A 142 21.96 7.21 9.17
CA PRO A 142 22.92 7.12 10.28
C PRO A 142 24.22 7.84 9.93
#